data_AF-A0A2A5HXE9-F1
#
_entry.id   AF-A0A2A5HXE9-F1
#
_cell.length_a   1.000
_cell.length_b   1.000
_cell.length_c   1.000
_cell.angle_alpha   90.00
_cell.angle_beta   90.00
_cell.angle_gamma   90.00
#
_symmetry.space_group_name_H-M   'P 1'
#
loop_
_entity.id
_entity.type
_entity.pdbx_description
1 polymer ?
#
loop_
_entity_poly.entity_id
_entity_poly.type
_entity_poly.pdbx_seq_one_letter_code
_entity_poly.pdbx_strand_id
1 'polypeptide(L)'
;MSRTTSINLGDHYTGFLSELTQSGRYGSTSEAIRAALRLLEREEAKMEALSRALAEGEASGESTAAFDDIVNEAIDEYKAEHSV
;
A
#
# COMPACT_ATOMS: atom_id res chain seq x y z
N MET A 1 23.38 -9.27 -0.32
CA MET A 1 24.03 -9.41 1.00
C MET A 1 23.02 -8.98 2.07
N SER A 2 22.70 -9.83 3.05
CA SER A 2 21.92 -9.40 4.21
C SER A 2 22.77 -8.48 5.10
N ARG A 3 22.29 -7.26 5.38
CA ARG A 3 22.95 -6.34 6.32
C ARG A 3 22.32 -6.52 7.70
N THR A 4 23.14 -6.83 8.70
CA THR A 4 22.70 -6.84 10.11
C THR A 4 22.77 -5.44 10.67
N THR A 5 21.67 -4.98 11.27
CA THR A 5 21.55 -3.65 11.87
C THR A 5 21.18 -3.82 13.34
N SER A 6 21.97 -3.22 14.23
CA SER A 6 21.61 -3.13 15.65
C SER A 6 20.70 -1.92 15.85
N ILE A 7 19.58 -2.12 16.56
CA ILE A 7 18.55 -1.10 16.78
C ILE A 7 18.22 -1.10 18.27
N ASN A 8 18.20 0.07 18.89
CA ASN A 8 17.72 0.22 20.26
C ASN A 8 16.19 0.41 20.23
N LEU A 9 15.47 -0.46 20.93
CA LEU A 9 14.03 -0.39 21.09
C LEU A 9 13.70 -0.01 22.52
N GLY A 10 12.71 0.86 22.70
CA GLY A 10 12.18 1.17 24.03
C GLY A 10 11.40 -0.02 24.62
N ASP A 11 11.21 0.00 25.94
CA ASP A 11 10.60 -1.09 26.72
C ASP A 11 9.25 -1.55 26.16
N HIS A 12 8.42 -0.60 25.69
CA HIS A 12 7.13 -0.89 25.06
C HIS A 12 7.25 -1.86 23.88
N TYR A 13 8.15 -1.58 22.93
CA TYR A 13 8.32 -2.40 21.74
C TYR A 13 9.01 -3.73 22.04
N THR A 14 9.92 -3.73 23.02
CA THR A 14 10.54 -4.96 23.50
C THR A 14 9.51 -5.90 24.12
N GLY A 15 8.59 -5.38 24.95
CA GLY A 15 7.48 -6.15 25.51
C GLY A 15 6.55 -6.71 24.43
N PHE A 16 6.11 -5.86 23.52
CA PHE A 16 5.26 -6.26 22.40
C PHE A 16 5.89 -7.37 21.53
N LEU A 17 7.17 -7.23 21.16
CA LEU A 17 7.88 -8.25 20.38
C LEU A 17 8.07 -9.56 21.17
N SER A 18 8.23 -9.46 22.49
CA SER A 18 8.30 -10.62 23.38
C SER A 18 6.96 -11.37 23.42
N GLU A 19 5.84 -10.69 23.55
CA GLU A 19 4.50 -11.31 23.48
C GLU A 19 4.25 -11.99 22.13
N LEU A 20 4.64 -11.33 21.04
CA LEU A 20 4.50 -11.87 19.68
C LEU A 20 5.34 -13.13 19.43
N THR A 21 6.50 -13.24 20.07
CA THR A 21 7.36 -14.42 19.96
C THR A 21 6.92 -15.53 20.92
N GLN A 22 6.57 -15.19 22.17
CA GLN A 22 6.06 -16.14 23.17
C GLN A 22 4.72 -16.77 22.78
N SER A 23 3.85 -16.01 22.10
CA SER A 23 2.59 -16.53 21.54
C SER A 23 2.79 -17.51 20.38
N GLY A 24 4.02 -17.65 19.87
CA GLY A 24 4.34 -18.51 18.73
C GLY A 24 3.96 -17.92 17.38
N ARG A 25 3.48 -16.66 17.33
CA ARG A 25 3.12 -16.00 16.06
C ARG A 25 4.33 -15.74 15.16
N TYR A 26 5.51 -15.51 15.75
CA TYR A 26 6.78 -15.41 15.04
C TYR A 26 7.86 -16.22 15.76
N GLY A 27 8.77 -16.83 15.01
CA GLY A 27 9.86 -17.65 15.55
C GLY A 27 11.03 -16.84 16.11
N SER A 28 11.10 -15.53 15.83
CA SER A 28 12.11 -14.63 16.40
C SER A 28 11.71 -13.17 16.33
N THR A 29 12.34 -12.33 17.16
CA THR A 29 12.22 -10.87 17.11
C THR A 29 12.58 -10.32 15.72
N SER A 30 13.65 -10.84 15.11
CA SER A 30 14.07 -10.45 13.76
C SER A 30 13.03 -10.76 12.69
N GLU A 31 12.29 -11.86 12.85
CA GLU A 31 11.19 -12.20 11.96
C GLU A 31 10.01 -11.24 12.12
N ALA A 32 9.61 -10.96 13.37
CA ALA A 32 8.55 -10.01 13.67
C ALA A 32 8.87 -8.60 13.14
N ILE A 33 10.11 -8.13 13.30
CA ILE A 33 10.57 -6.84 12.76
C ILE A 33 10.49 -6.82 11.24
N ARG A 34 10.92 -7.89 10.55
CA ARG A 34 10.80 -7.96 9.09
C ARG A 34 9.34 -7.94 8.64
N ALA A 35 8.44 -8.61 9.35
CA ALA A 35 7.01 -8.57 9.06
C ALA A 35 6.44 -7.16 9.24
N ALA A 36 6.85 -6.44 10.29
CA ALA A 36 6.47 -5.05 10.52
C ALA A 36 6.98 -4.13 9.40
N LEU A 37 8.25 -4.25 8.99
CA LEU A 37 8.81 -3.44 7.91
C LEU A 37 8.11 -3.69 6.56
N ARG A 38 7.74 -4.94 6.25
CA ARG A 38 6.94 -5.24 5.04
C ARG A 38 5.55 -4.60 5.09
N LEU A 39 4.96 -4.47 6.27
CA LEU A 39 3.67 -3.79 6.41
C LEU A 39 3.83 -2.29 6.16
N LEU A 40 4.85 -1.67 6.77
CA LEU A 40 5.19 -0.27 6.56
C LEU A 40 5.47 0.02 5.09
N GLU A 41 6.28 -0.79 4.42
CA GLU A 41 6.59 -0.65 3.00
C GLU A 41 5.33 -0.63 2.13
N ARG A 42 4.36 -1.51 2.40
CA ARG A 42 3.08 -1.52 1.66
C ARG A 42 2.25 -0.28 1.93
N GLU A 43 2.25 0.21 3.16
CA GLU A 43 1.50 1.41 3.54
C GLU A 43 2.09 2.65 2.87
N GLU A 44 3.42 2.82 2.92
CA GLU A 44 4.14 3.89 2.23
C GLU A 44 3.90 3.84 0.71
N ALA A 45 4.00 2.66 0.09
CA ALA A 45 3.75 2.51 -1.34
C ALA A 45 2.30 2.89 -1.72
N LYS A 46 1.32 2.54 -0.88
CA LYS A 46 -0.08 2.92 -1.09
C LYS A 46 -0.27 4.43 -0.97
N MET A 47 0.35 5.06 0.02
CA MET A 47 0.27 6.50 0.24
C MET A 47 0.92 7.27 -0.92
N GLU A 48 2.07 6.80 -1.41
CA GLU A 48 2.74 7.39 -2.56
C GLU A 48 1.91 7.25 -3.83
N ALA A 49 1.33 6.07 -4.08
CA ALA A 49 0.46 5.83 -5.24
C ALA A 49 -0.78 6.74 -5.21
N LEU A 50 -1.40 6.91 -4.04
CA LEU A 50 -2.54 7.80 -3.86
C LEU A 50 -2.16 9.27 -4.10
N SER A 51 -1.05 9.72 -3.51
CA SER A 51 -0.54 11.09 -3.71
C SER A 51 -0.28 11.39 -5.18
N ARG A 52 0.29 10.42 -5.90
CA ARG A 52 0.55 10.54 -7.34
C ARG A 52 -0.73 10.61 -8.16
N ALA A 53 -1.71 9.76 -7.87
CA ALA A 53 -3.01 9.76 -8.55
C ALA A 53 -3.76 11.09 -8.33
N LEU A 54 -3.67 11.66 -7.13
CA LEU A 54 -4.24 12.99 -6.85
C LEU A 54 -3.52 14.07 -7.66
N ALA A 55 -2.20 14.10 -7.66
CA ALA A 55 -1.43 15.07 -8.43
C ALA A 55 -1.71 14.97 -9.94
N GLU A 56 -1.88 13.76 -10.46
CA GLU A 56 -2.26 13.53 -11.86
C GLU A 56 -3.67 14.07 -12.16
N GLY A 57 -4.64 13.81 -11.28
CA GLY A 57 -6.00 14.34 -11.42
C GLY A 57 -6.09 15.87 -11.29
N GLU A 58 -5.29 16.48 -10.42
CA GLU A 58 -5.19 17.93 -10.32
C GLU A 58 -4.55 18.54 -11.59
N ALA A 59 -3.56 17.87 -12.17
CA ALA A 59 -2.90 18.31 -13.40
C ALA A 59 -3.74 18.07 -14.67
N SER A 60 -4.72 17.15 -14.65
CA SER A 60 -5.57 16.86 -15.81
C SER A 60 -6.59 17.96 -16.12
N GLY A 61 -6.78 18.91 -15.20
CA GLY A 61 -7.75 19.99 -15.35
C GLY A 61 -9.20 19.53 -15.11
N GLU A 62 -10.14 20.44 -15.28
CA GLU A 62 -11.57 20.19 -15.04
C GLU A 62 -12.23 19.56 -16.27
N SER A 63 -12.96 18.46 -16.06
CA SER A 63 -13.73 17.83 -17.12
C SER A 63 -15.03 18.60 -17.39
N THR A 64 -15.34 18.82 -18.66
CA THR A 64 -16.60 19.42 -19.11
C THR A 64 -17.68 18.40 -19.45
N ALA A 65 -17.36 17.10 -19.40
CA ALA A 65 -18.29 16.03 -19.78
C ALA A 65 -19.36 15.82 -18.69
N ALA A 66 -20.60 15.59 -19.12
CA ALA A 66 -21.65 15.17 -18.19
C ALA A 66 -21.45 13.70 -17.78
N PHE A 67 -22.00 13.32 -16.63
CA PHE A 67 -21.90 11.95 -16.12
C PHE A 67 -22.40 10.91 -17.14
N ASP A 68 -23.53 11.17 -17.79
CA ASP A 68 -24.11 10.26 -18.77
C ASP A 68 -23.19 10.08 -19.99
N ASP A 69 -22.51 11.14 -20.42
CA ASP A 69 -21.56 11.07 -21.55
C ASP A 69 -20.37 10.17 -21.21
N ILE A 70 -19.81 10.34 -20.01
CA ILE A 70 -18.69 9.52 -19.50
C ILE A 70 -19.08 8.04 -19.43
N VAL A 71 -20.28 7.75 -18.91
CA VAL A 71 -20.76 6.36 -18.78
C VAL A 71 -21.00 5.74 -20.15
N ASN A 72 -21.61 6.47 -21.08
CA ASN A 72 -21.87 5.96 -22.43
C ASN A 72 -20.56 5.68 -23.18
N GLU A 73 -19.58 6.57 -23.08
CA GLU A 73 -18.24 6.36 -23.65
C GLU A 73 -17.57 5.11 -23.09
N ALA A 74 -17.58 4.92 -21.77
CA ALA A 74 -17.02 3.73 -21.14
C ALA A 74 -17.72 2.42 -21.54
N ILE A 75 -19.05 2.45 -21.73
CA ILE A 75 -19.83 1.31 -22.21
C ILE A 75 -19.45 0.96 -23.66
N ASP A 76 -19.29 1.97 -24.52
CA ASP A 76 -18.96 1.78 -25.92
C ASP A 76 -17.53 1.26 -26.09
N GLU A 77 -16.58 1.74 -25.30
CA GLU A 77 -15.20 1.21 -25.25
C GLU A 77 -15.19 -0.25 -24.82
N TYR A 78 -15.91 -0.60 -23.74
CA TYR A 78 -16.00 -1.99 -23.27
C TYR A 78 -16.58 -2.93 -24.34
N LYS A 79 -17.64 -2.51 -25.03
CA LYS A 79 -18.25 -3.28 -26.12
C LYS A 79 -17.30 -3.43 -27.31
N ALA A 80 -16.55 -2.38 -27.66
CA ALA A 80 -15.60 -2.44 -28.76
C ALA A 80 -14.46 -3.44 -28.49
N GLU A 81 -14.00 -3.51 -27.24
CA GLU A 81 -12.93 -4.44 -26.83
C GLU A 81 -13.41 -5.90 -26.73
N HIS A 82 -14.72 -6.12 -26.51
CA HIS A 82 -15.32 -7.45 -26.31
C HIS A 82 -16.21 -7.92 -27.47
N SER A 83 -16.28 -7.16 -28.57
CA SER A 83 -17.01 -7.55 -29.78
C SER A 83 -16.14 -8.49 -30.63
N VAL A 84 -16.33 -9.79 -30.44
CA VAL A 84 -15.93 -10.85 -31.40
C VAL A 84 -16.99 -10.99 -32.49
#